data_AF-A0A931RH88-F1
#
_entry.id   AF-A0A931RH88-F1
#
_cell.length_a   1.000
_cell.length_b   1.000
_cell.length_c   1.000
_cell.angle_alpha   90.00
_cell.angle_beta   90.00
_cell.angle_gamma   90.00
#
_symmetry.space_group_name_H-M   'P 1'
#
loop_
_entity.id
_entity.type
_entity.pdbx_description
1 polymer ?
#
loop_
_entity_poly.entity_id
_entity_poly.type
_entity_poly.pdbx_seq_one_letter_code
_entity_poly.pdbx_strand_id
1 'polypeptide(L)'
;MKDDSNVAGSAAKTFAPAGTLPVSRANPIGSVDLSLSAIGTYSSLQAFLVGIENSARLIDVRDIVVKGSDTGVYTYQMTLRLYWLR
;
A
#
# COMPACT_ATOMS: atom_id res chain seq x y z
N MET A 1 18.11 -56.34 -4.01
CA MET A 1 17.51 -55.39 -3.04
C MET A 1 17.86 -54.00 -3.53
N LYS A 2 16.82 -53.21 -3.84
CA LYS A 2 16.77 -51.89 -4.52
C LYS A 2 16.28 -51.94 -5.97
N ASP A 3 14.97 -52.09 -6.05
CA ASP A 3 14.09 -51.48 -7.04
C ASP A 3 14.31 -49.96 -7.09
N ASP A 4 14.46 -49.39 -8.29
CA ASP A 4 14.29 -47.95 -8.52
C ASP A 4 13.41 -47.77 -9.77
N SER A 5 12.11 -47.73 -9.52
CA SER A 5 11.08 -47.30 -10.46
C SER A 5 10.96 -45.77 -10.35
N ASN A 6 11.46 -45.04 -11.35
CA ASN A 6 11.17 -43.60 -11.45
C ASN A 6 10.00 -43.41 -12.42
N VAL A 7 8.80 -43.32 -11.84
CA VAL A 7 7.54 -43.03 -12.54
C VAL A 7 7.62 -41.62 -13.10
N ALA A 8 7.60 -41.50 -14.43
CA ALA A 8 7.41 -40.24 -15.12
C ALA A 8 6.09 -39.60 -14.69
N GLY A 9 6.18 -38.60 -13.81
CA GLY A 9 5.06 -37.76 -13.39
C GLY A 9 4.51 -37.02 -14.60
N SER A 10 3.36 -37.48 -15.08
CA SER A 10 2.56 -36.85 -16.12
C SER A 10 2.26 -35.40 -15.74
N ALA A 11 2.87 -34.45 -16.45
CA ALA A 11 2.48 -33.05 -16.37
C ALA A 11 1.08 -32.92 -17.00
N ALA A 12 0.05 -32.94 -16.16
CA ALA A 12 -1.31 -32.62 -16.55
C ALA A 12 -1.33 -31.17 -17.07
N LYS A 13 -1.26 -31.02 -18.39
CA LYS A 13 -1.53 -29.75 -19.07
C LYS A 13 -3.02 -29.47 -18.89
N THR A 14 -3.37 -28.70 -17.87
CA THR A 14 -4.75 -28.26 -17.62
C THR A 14 -5.25 -27.48 -18.85
N PHE A 15 -6.13 -28.11 -19.62
CA PHE A 15 -6.81 -27.45 -20.73
C PHE A 15 -7.86 -26.50 -20.14
N ALA A 16 -7.61 -25.19 -20.22
CA ALA A 16 -8.65 -24.21 -19.96
C ALA A 16 -9.73 -24.34 -21.06
N PRO A 17 -11.03 -24.40 -20.73
CA PRO A 17 -12.09 -24.44 -21.72
C PRO A 17 -12.04 -23.17 -22.59
N ALA A 18 -11.98 -23.38 -23.91
CA ALA A 18 -12.00 -22.32 -24.91
C ALA A 18 -13.32 -21.54 -24.80
N GLY A 19 -13.26 -20.37 -24.16
CA GLY A 19 -14.45 -19.54 -23.94
C GLY A 19 -14.35 -18.58 -22.76
N THR A 20 -13.39 -18.75 -21.85
CA THR A 20 -13.16 -17.77 -20.79
C THR A 20 -12.07 -16.80 -21.22
N LEU A 21 -12.47 -15.61 -21.67
CA LEU A 21 -11.53 -14.48 -21.74
C LEU A 21 -11.03 -14.21 -20.31
N PRO A 22 -9.72 -14.04 -20.08
CA PRO A 22 -9.23 -13.65 -18.78
C PRO A 22 -9.79 -12.26 -18.48
N VAL A 23 -10.82 -12.20 -17.63
CA VAL A 23 -11.24 -10.94 -17.02
C VAL A 23 -10.09 -10.58 -16.09
N SER A 24 -9.20 -9.69 -16.56
CA SER A 24 -8.29 -8.97 -15.68
C SER A 24 -9.17 -8.29 -14.65
N ARG A 25 -9.28 -8.88 -13.46
CA ARG A 25 -9.93 -8.27 -12.31
C ARG A 25 -9.10 -7.05 -11.95
N ALA A 26 -9.36 -5.94 -12.63
CA ALA A 26 -8.81 -4.65 -12.27
C ALA A 26 -9.20 -4.42 -10.81
N ASN A 27 -8.21 -4.08 -9.98
CA ASN A 27 -8.49 -3.76 -8.58
C ASN A 27 -9.56 -2.65 -8.55
N PRO A 28 -10.74 -2.90 -7.96
CA PRO A 28 -11.81 -1.90 -7.95
C PRO A 28 -11.44 -0.65 -7.15
N ILE A 29 -10.36 -0.72 -6.35
CA ILE A 29 -9.87 0.36 -5.52
C ILE A 29 -8.73 1.10 -6.25
N GLY A 30 -8.95 2.37 -6.56
CA GLY A 30 -7.90 3.31 -6.93
C GLY A 30 -7.17 3.83 -5.70
N SER A 31 -5.87 4.10 -5.83
CA SER A 31 -5.10 4.78 -4.80
C SER A 31 -4.06 5.72 -5.39
N VAL A 32 -3.69 6.73 -4.62
CA VAL A 32 -2.60 7.67 -4.95
C VAL A 32 -1.78 7.95 -3.70
N ASP A 33 -0.47 7.96 -3.86
CA ASP A 33 0.47 8.37 -2.81
C ASP A 33 0.79 9.86 -2.97
N LEU A 34 0.68 10.59 -1.87
CA LEU A 34 1.03 11.99 -1.74
C LEU A 34 2.18 12.12 -0.75
N SER A 35 3.34 12.56 -1.24
CA SER A 35 4.47 12.94 -0.40
C SER A 35 4.38 14.41 -0.03
N LEU A 36 4.57 14.72 1.25
CA LEU A 36 4.45 16.06 1.79
C LEU A 36 5.55 16.39 2.78
N SER A 37 5.97 17.67 2.77
CA SER A 37 7.02 18.24 3.60
C SER A 37 6.46 19.43 4.35
N ALA A 38 6.50 19.41 5.67
CA ALA A 38 6.03 20.51 6.51
C ALA A 38 7.06 20.85 7.59
N ILE A 39 7.08 22.11 8.04
CA ILE A 39 7.92 22.56 9.15
C ILE A 39 7.00 23.12 10.22
N GLY A 40 7.18 22.72 11.47
CA GLY A 40 6.34 23.17 12.56
C GLY A 40 6.69 22.56 13.91
N THR A 41 5.91 22.92 14.91
CA THR A 41 6.03 22.32 16.25
C THR A 41 5.39 20.94 16.27
N TYR A 42 5.73 20.14 17.29
CA TYR A 42 5.11 18.83 17.48
C TYR A 42 3.59 18.91 17.71
N SER A 43 3.10 19.94 18.41
CA SER A 43 1.66 20.14 18.59
C SER A 43 0.95 20.46 17.27
N SER A 44 1.61 21.18 16.35
CA SER A 44 1.08 21.41 15.00
C SER A 44 0.97 20.11 14.19
N LEU A 45 1.95 19.21 14.29
CA LEU A 45 1.85 17.87 13.69
C LEU A 45 0.67 17.09 14.27
N GLN A 46 0.52 17.07 15.60
CA GLN A 46 -0.58 16.38 16.26
C GLN A 46 -1.94 16.90 15.77
N ALA A 47 -2.11 18.21 15.72
CA ALA A 47 -3.34 18.83 15.20
C ALA A 47 -3.62 18.45 13.74
N PHE A 48 -2.57 18.38 12.91
CA PHE A 48 -2.68 17.93 11.52
C PHE A 48 -3.14 16.47 11.42
N LEU A 49 -2.55 15.55 12.20
CA LEU A 49 -2.93 14.14 12.21
C LEU A 49 -4.36 13.93 12.70
N VAL A 50 -4.78 14.66 13.74
CA VAL A 50 -6.18 14.69 14.19
C VAL A 50 -7.12 15.18 13.08
N GLY A 51 -6.69 16.17 12.30
CA GLY A 51 -7.44 16.64 11.12
C GLY A 51 -7.59 15.57 10.04
N ILE A 52 -6.55 14.76 9.80
CA ILE A 52 -6.61 13.61 8.88
C ILE A 52 -7.57 12.55 9.41
N GLU A 53 -7.48 12.18 10.69
CA GLU A 53 -8.33 11.15 11.30
C GLU A 53 -9.81 11.53 11.28
N ASN A 54 -10.13 12.82 11.41
CA ASN A 54 -11.50 13.34 11.33
C ASN A 54 -11.98 13.59 9.89
N SER A 55 -11.16 13.30 8.88
CA SER A 55 -11.55 13.45 7.48
C SER A 55 -12.59 12.39 7.09
N ALA A 56 -13.60 12.80 6.32
CA ALA A 56 -14.57 11.87 5.73
C ALA A 56 -14.02 11.04 4.55
N ARG A 57 -12.74 11.24 4.19
CA ARG A 57 -12.08 10.52 3.08
C ARG A 57 -11.26 9.35 3.61
N LEU A 58 -11.14 8.30 2.81
CA LEU A 58 -10.23 7.19 3.10
C LEU A 58 -8.78 7.62 2.86
N ILE A 59 -8.11 8.00 3.94
CA ILE A 59 -6.72 8.44 3.97
C ILE A 59 -5.94 7.53 4.93
N ASP A 60 -4.75 7.13 4.53
CA ASP A 60 -3.83 6.30 5.31
C ASP A 60 -2.47 6.99 5.40
N VAL A 61 -1.89 7.05 6.60
CA VAL A 61 -0.55 7.61 6.82
C VAL A 61 0.46 6.47 6.74
N ARG A 62 1.22 6.42 5.64
CA ARG A 62 2.11 5.29 5.32
C ARG A 62 3.48 5.40 5.97
N ASP A 63 3.99 6.62 6.08
CA ASP A 63 5.32 6.90 6.63
C ASP A 63 5.38 8.33 7.19
N ILE A 64 6.19 8.50 8.24
CA ILE A 64 6.47 9.79 8.88
C ILE A 64 7.95 9.80 9.28
N VAL A 65 8.71 10.73 8.71
CA VAL A 65 10.08 11.03 9.12
C VAL A 65 10.11 12.39 9.79
N VAL A 66 10.57 12.41 11.04
CA VAL A 66 10.77 13.62 11.83
C VAL A 66 12.25 13.96 11.87
N LYS A 67 12.62 15.16 11.40
CA LYS A 67 13.99 15.68 11.50
C LYS A 67 14.02 16.77 12.58
N GLY A 68 14.88 16.54 13.58
CA GLY A 68 15.01 17.36 14.79
C GLY A 68 15.62 18.73 14.56
N SER A 69 15.26 19.67 15.44
CA SER A 69 16.10 20.82 15.79
C SER A 69 15.98 21.12 17.29
N ASP A 70 17.00 21.73 17.88
CA ASP A 70 17.04 22.09 19.31
C ASP A 70 16.13 23.28 19.68
N THR A 71 15.33 23.75 18.72
CA THR A 71 14.48 24.94 18.86
C THR A 71 12.99 24.63 19.08
N GLY A 72 12.62 23.34 19.13
CA GLY A 72 11.22 22.90 19.23
C GLY A 72 10.43 22.98 17.91
N VAL A 73 11.11 23.33 16.82
CA VAL A 73 10.59 23.27 15.45
C VAL A 73 11.24 22.11 14.72
N TYR A 74 10.44 21.31 14.03
CA TYR A 74 10.85 20.08 13.36
C TYR A 74 10.46 20.15 11.89
N THR A 75 11.19 19.39 11.06
CA THR A 75 10.75 19.12 9.69
C THR A 75 10.11 17.74 9.64
N TYR A 76 8.91 17.67 9.08
CA TYR A 76 8.13 16.47 8.89
C TYR A 76 8.07 16.13 7.40
N GLN A 77 8.49 14.92 7.06
CA GLN A 77 8.26 14.34 5.73
C GLN A 77 7.30 13.18 5.89
N MET A 78 6.20 13.14 5.16
CA MET A 78 5.22 12.07 5.28
C MET A 78 4.72 11.61 3.92
N THR A 79 4.27 10.37 3.87
CA THR A 79 3.55 9.82 2.72
C THR A 79 2.14 9.47 3.14
N LEU A 80 1.16 10.09 2.49
CA LEU A 80 -0.26 9.77 2.64
C LEU A 80 -0.74 8.97 1.45
N ARG A 81 -1.58 7.96 1.67
CA ARG A 81 -2.29 7.26 0.61
C ARG A 81 -3.77 7.61 0.67
N LEU A 82 -4.31 8.08 -0.45
CA LEU A 82 -5.75 8.30 -0.62
C LEU A 82 -6.33 7.17 -1.46
N TYR A 83 -7.56 6.76 -1.13
CA TYR A 83 -8.27 5.69 -1.83
C TYR A 83 -9.61 6.16 -2.40
N TRP A 84 -10.03 5.56 -3.52
CA TRP A 84 -11.35 5.75 -4.11
C TRP A 84 -11.81 4.49 -4.86
N LEU A 85 -13.12 4.41 -5.12
CA LEU A 85 -13.69 3.38 -6.01
C LEU A 85 -13.55 3.83 -7.47
N ARG A 86 -13.13 2.92 -8.35
CA ARG A 86 -13.09 3.18 -9.81
C ARG A 86 -14.42 2.90 -10.49
#